data_AF-A0A640SPR4-F1
#
_entry.id   AF-A0A640SPR4-F1
#
_cell.length_a   1.000
_cell.length_b   1.000
_cell.length_c   1.000
_cell.angle_alpha   90.00
_cell.angle_beta   90.00
_cell.angle_gamma   90.00
#
_symmetry.space_group_name_H-M   'P 1'
#
loop_
_entity.id
_entity.type
_entity.pdbx_description
1 polymer ?
#
loop_
_entity_poly.entity_id
_entity_poly.type
_entity_poly.pdbx_seq_one_letter_code
_entity_poly.pdbx_strand_id
1 'polypeptide(L)'
;MLEREVMVTGFSQGASAALGLGRALEAGADHWFRLGALAPVSGAYDFGGTWLSALLDGRLEPKSSVLYAAYTLVAFNRLHHVYDSPGEVFRAPYDGTVEALFDGAHTGKQLMRGTPDTLDELLTEHGRELLAHPTGPLAAALRTTGAVCTDWAPGAPVRLYMATGDEQAVTAHTEHCRQALHKKGVDAPVVDLGAVDYQGSRHLGSNVAATSAIVRWFGELRRR
;
A
#
# COMPACT_ATOMS: atom_id res chain seq x y z
N MET A 1 -7.64 20.29 25.27
CA MET A 1 -6.56 19.27 25.12
C MET A 1 -7.07 18.18 24.22
N LEU A 2 -6.18 17.59 23.40
CA LEU A 2 -6.54 16.45 22.55
C LEU A 2 -6.69 15.17 23.40
N GLU A 3 -7.57 14.27 22.98
CA GLU A 3 -7.73 12.95 23.62
C GLU A 3 -6.46 12.12 23.47
N ARG A 4 -6.21 11.23 24.44
CA ARG A 4 -5.01 10.39 24.48
C ARG A 4 -5.03 9.28 23.42
N GLU A 5 -6.22 8.74 23.17
CA GLU A 5 -6.44 7.67 22.20
C GLU A 5 -6.54 8.23 20.79
N VAL A 6 -5.64 7.77 19.94
CA VAL A 6 -5.58 8.17 18.53
C VAL A 6 -6.28 7.12 17.70
N MET A 7 -7.32 7.55 16.99
CA MET A 7 -8.01 6.73 15.99
C MET A 7 -7.27 6.88 14.66
N VAL A 8 -6.74 5.78 14.13
CA VAL A 8 -5.84 5.81 12.98
C VAL A 8 -6.49 5.13 11.78
N THR A 9 -6.49 5.81 10.64
CA THR A 9 -6.93 5.26 9.36
C THR A 9 -5.96 5.68 8.26
N GLY A 10 -6.00 4.97 7.15
CA GLY A 10 -5.27 5.31 5.95
C GLY A 10 -5.78 4.48 4.78
N PHE A 11 -5.63 5.02 3.58
CA PHE A 11 -6.10 4.43 2.34
C PHE A 11 -4.93 4.09 1.40
N SER A 12 -5.02 2.98 0.67
CA SER A 12 -3.99 2.55 -0.28
C SER A 12 -2.65 2.35 0.43
N GLN A 13 -1.54 2.92 -0.06
CA GLN A 13 -0.26 2.94 0.67
C GLN A 13 -0.40 3.50 2.11
N GLY A 14 -1.30 4.47 2.31
CA GLY A 14 -1.60 5.04 3.62
C GLY A 14 -2.17 4.02 4.61
N ALA A 15 -2.80 2.94 4.15
CA ALA A 15 -3.29 1.86 5.02
C ALA A 15 -2.13 1.10 5.69
N SER A 16 -1.05 0.85 4.94
CA SER A 16 0.19 0.27 5.47
C SER A 16 0.89 1.25 6.42
N ALA A 17 0.89 2.55 6.09
CA ALA A 17 1.41 3.60 6.98
C ALA A 17 0.59 3.72 8.29
N ALA A 18 -0.73 3.57 8.22
CA ALA A 18 -1.62 3.58 9.38
C ALA A 18 -1.30 2.42 10.34
N LEU A 19 -1.05 1.23 9.82
CA LEU A 19 -0.57 0.09 10.62
C LEU A 19 0.80 0.39 11.25
N GLY A 20 1.73 0.95 10.47
CA GLY A 20 3.04 1.37 10.97
C GLY A 20 2.97 2.41 12.10
N LEU A 21 2.11 3.42 11.96
CA LEU A 21 1.84 4.41 13.01
C LEU A 21 1.22 3.75 14.25
N GLY A 22 0.25 2.86 14.07
CA GLY A 22 -0.34 2.10 15.16
C GLY A 22 0.72 1.32 15.94
N ARG A 23 1.59 0.60 15.23
CA ARG A 23 2.70 -0.14 15.83
C ARG A 23 3.64 0.77 16.63
N ALA A 24 3.99 1.93 16.07
CA ALA A 24 4.87 2.88 16.75
C ALA A 24 4.23 3.44 18.03
N LEU A 25 2.94 3.78 18.00
CA LEU A 25 2.22 4.24 19.20
C LEU A 25 2.14 3.16 20.28
N GLU A 26 1.88 1.91 19.92
CA GLU A 26 1.88 0.80 20.89
C GLU A 26 3.28 0.50 21.45
N ALA A 27 4.33 0.72 20.66
CA ALA A 27 5.71 0.61 21.10
C ALA A 27 6.18 1.80 21.96
N GLY A 28 5.32 2.80 22.23
CA GLY A 28 5.65 3.94 23.07
C GLY A 28 6.50 5.02 22.39
N ALA A 29 6.42 5.14 21.06
CA ALA A 29 7.11 6.21 20.33
C ALA A 29 6.66 7.63 20.73
N ASP A 30 5.47 7.75 21.32
CA ASP A 30 4.97 8.96 21.96
C ASP A 30 4.58 8.67 23.41
N HIS A 31 4.87 9.60 24.33
CA HIS A 31 4.62 9.44 25.76
C HIS A 31 3.17 9.79 26.16
N TRP A 32 2.52 10.63 25.36
CA TRP A 32 1.14 11.05 25.56
C TRP A 32 0.20 10.16 24.77
N PHE A 33 0.33 10.14 23.44
CA PHE A 33 -0.60 9.46 22.56
C PHE A 33 -0.46 7.93 22.61
N ARG A 34 -1.60 7.24 22.51
CA ARG A 34 -1.69 5.79 22.43
C ARG A 34 -2.67 5.37 21.34
N LEU A 35 -2.48 4.19 20.77
CA LEU A 35 -3.38 3.67 19.75
C LEU A 35 -4.77 3.41 20.34
N GLY A 36 -5.80 4.02 19.76
CA GLY A 36 -7.21 3.84 20.15
C GLY A 36 -7.97 2.89 19.24
N ALA A 37 -7.73 2.95 17.92
CA ALA A 37 -8.29 2.02 16.94
C ALA A 37 -7.55 2.12 15.61
N LEU A 38 -7.66 1.07 14.79
CA LEU A 38 -7.14 1.01 13.42
C LEU A 38 -8.25 0.74 12.40
N ALA A 39 -8.37 1.60 11.40
CA ALA A 39 -9.23 1.41 10.24
C ALA A 39 -8.48 1.52 8.88
N PRO A 40 -7.60 0.58 8.52
CA PRO A 40 -6.93 0.57 7.22
C PRO A 40 -7.90 0.26 6.07
N VAL A 41 -7.71 0.90 4.90
CA VAL A 41 -8.60 0.79 3.73
C VAL A 41 -7.82 0.43 2.47
N SER A 42 -8.20 -0.67 1.81
CA SER A 42 -7.62 -1.12 0.51
C SER A 42 -6.09 -1.03 0.46
N GLY A 43 -5.41 -1.51 1.50
CA GLY A 43 -3.95 -1.42 1.60
C GLY A 43 -3.18 -2.48 0.83
N ALA A 44 -1.96 -2.15 0.41
CA ALA A 44 -0.98 -3.11 -0.06
C ALA A 44 -0.19 -3.67 1.14
N TYR A 45 -0.81 -4.59 1.88
CA TYR A 45 -0.26 -5.11 3.15
C TYR A 45 0.84 -6.17 2.97
N ASP A 46 0.93 -6.77 1.79
CA ASP A 46 1.90 -7.82 1.44
C ASP A 46 2.51 -7.47 0.07
N PHE A 47 3.46 -6.55 0.09
CA PHE A 47 4.03 -5.96 -1.12
C PHE A 47 4.91 -6.95 -1.91
N GLY A 48 5.71 -7.75 -1.20
CA GLY A 48 6.61 -8.73 -1.80
C GLY A 48 5.94 -10.01 -2.29
N GLY A 49 4.75 -10.34 -1.80
CA GLY A 49 3.99 -11.52 -2.24
C GLY A 49 2.80 -11.14 -3.10
N THR A 50 1.72 -10.71 -2.46
CA THR A 50 0.42 -10.48 -3.08
C THR A 50 0.45 -9.42 -4.17
N TRP A 51 1.14 -8.28 -3.94
CA TRP A 51 1.19 -7.19 -4.92
C TRP A 51 2.00 -7.58 -6.15
N LEU A 52 3.22 -8.12 -5.98
CA LEU A 52 4.06 -8.55 -7.10
C LEU A 52 3.40 -9.62 -7.96
N SER A 53 2.76 -10.63 -7.36
CA SER A 53 1.99 -11.61 -8.13
C SER A 53 0.87 -10.93 -8.91
N ALA A 54 0.06 -10.07 -8.28
CA ALA A 54 -1.06 -9.41 -8.97
C ALA A 54 -0.59 -8.50 -10.12
N LEU A 55 0.54 -7.80 -9.93
CA LEU A 55 1.18 -6.96 -10.92
C LEU A 55 1.61 -7.77 -12.15
N LEU A 56 2.33 -8.87 -11.93
CA LEU A 56 2.93 -9.69 -13.00
C LEU A 56 1.91 -10.57 -13.72
N ASP A 57 0.84 -10.97 -13.02
CA ASP A 57 -0.29 -11.73 -13.57
C ASP A 57 -1.27 -10.84 -14.37
N GLY A 58 -1.05 -9.52 -14.42
CA GLY A 58 -1.95 -8.58 -15.10
C GLY A 58 -3.34 -8.47 -14.44
N ARG A 59 -3.42 -8.69 -13.12
CA ARG A 59 -4.67 -8.62 -12.34
C ARG A 59 -4.99 -7.21 -11.82
N LEU A 60 -4.13 -6.26 -12.11
CA LEU A 60 -4.26 -4.85 -11.74
C LEU A 60 -4.52 -4.00 -12.99
N GLU A 61 -5.07 -2.81 -12.80
CA GLU A 61 -5.24 -1.82 -13.87
C GLU A 61 -3.87 -1.45 -14.48
N PRO A 62 -3.67 -1.63 -15.80
CA PRO A 62 -2.35 -1.56 -16.42
C PRO A 62 -1.60 -0.25 -16.16
N LYS A 63 -2.28 0.89 -16.23
CA LYS A 63 -1.60 2.18 -16.09
C LYS A 63 -1.12 2.41 -14.65
N SER A 64 -1.94 2.04 -13.69
CA SER A 64 -1.59 2.03 -12.27
C SER A 64 -0.45 1.06 -11.99
N SER A 65 -0.45 -0.12 -12.62
CA SER A 65 0.66 -1.09 -12.54
C SER A 65 1.99 -0.49 -12.97
N VAL A 66 2.03 0.21 -14.12
CA VAL A 66 3.24 0.91 -14.59
C VAL A 66 3.71 1.92 -13.55
N LEU A 67 2.80 2.77 -13.07
CA LEU A 67 3.15 3.81 -12.11
C LEU A 67 3.70 3.22 -10.80
N TYR A 68 3.07 2.17 -10.28
CA TYR A 68 3.49 1.53 -9.04
C TYR A 68 4.79 0.73 -9.19
N ALA A 69 5.01 0.08 -10.32
CA ALA A 69 6.29 -0.59 -10.62
C ALA A 69 7.44 0.43 -10.69
N ALA A 70 7.24 1.52 -11.45
CA ALA A 70 8.21 2.60 -11.54
C ALA A 70 8.49 3.21 -10.16
N TYR A 71 7.44 3.54 -9.39
CA TYR A 71 7.60 4.14 -8.07
C TYR A 71 8.34 3.21 -7.11
N THR A 72 8.02 1.92 -7.12
CA THR A 72 8.68 0.90 -6.28
C THR A 72 10.17 0.83 -6.56
N LEU A 73 10.55 0.69 -7.84
CA LEU A 73 11.94 0.57 -8.24
C LEU A 73 12.72 1.85 -7.94
N VAL A 74 12.17 3.04 -8.27
CA VAL A 74 12.84 4.33 -8.00
C VAL A 74 12.97 4.59 -6.50
N ALA A 75 11.90 4.41 -5.72
CA ALA A 75 11.91 4.67 -4.29
C ALA A 75 12.88 3.72 -3.55
N PHE A 76 12.86 2.43 -3.87
CA PHE A 76 13.78 1.48 -3.25
C PHE A 76 15.21 1.63 -3.75
N ASN A 77 15.44 2.04 -5.00
CA ASN A 77 16.81 2.35 -5.42
C ASN A 77 17.42 3.48 -4.60
N ARG A 78 16.67 4.56 -4.33
CA ARG A 78 17.12 5.68 -3.51
C ARG A 78 17.42 5.29 -2.06
N LEU A 79 16.70 4.31 -1.51
CA LEU A 79 16.82 3.91 -0.10
C LEU A 79 17.78 2.74 0.12
N HIS A 80 17.91 1.86 -0.86
CA HIS A 80 18.54 0.54 -0.70
C HIS A 80 19.51 0.18 -1.82
N HIS A 81 19.70 1.04 -2.82
CA HIS A 81 20.59 0.80 -3.97
C HIS A 81 20.30 -0.53 -4.67
N VAL A 82 19.30 -0.50 -5.54
CA VAL A 82 18.72 -1.66 -6.23
C VAL A 82 19.34 -1.88 -7.62
N TYR A 83 19.73 -0.81 -8.30
CA TYR A 83 20.40 -0.84 -9.61
C TYR A 83 21.43 0.30 -9.69
N ASP A 84 22.45 0.14 -10.55
CA ASP A 84 23.52 1.13 -10.71
C ASP A 84 23.11 2.24 -11.69
N SER A 85 22.36 1.89 -12.73
CA SER A 85 21.88 2.83 -13.73
C SER A 85 20.41 2.58 -14.12
N PRO A 86 19.60 3.63 -14.36
CA PRO A 86 18.19 3.47 -14.74
C PRO A 86 17.99 2.62 -16.00
N GLY A 87 18.92 2.64 -16.94
CA GLY A 87 18.86 1.87 -18.19
C GLY A 87 18.96 0.35 -18.00
N GLU A 88 19.38 -0.12 -16.83
CA GLU A 88 19.33 -1.55 -16.50
C GLU A 88 17.89 -2.03 -16.29
N VAL A 89 17.01 -1.18 -15.77
CA VAL A 89 15.66 -1.55 -15.33
C VAL A 89 14.56 -0.92 -16.18
N PHE A 90 14.80 0.25 -16.77
CA PHE A 90 13.83 0.99 -17.57
C PHE A 90 14.26 1.06 -19.04
N ARG A 91 13.31 0.89 -19.96
CA ARG A 91 13.53 1.05 -21.40
C ARG A 91 13.61 2.53 -21.77
N ALA A 92 14.39 2.88 -22.79
CA ALA A 92 14.38 4.22 -23.35
C ALA A 92 12.98 4.58 -23.91
N PRO A 93 12.50 5.83 -23.73
CA PRO A 93 13.17 6.98 -23.13
C PRO A 93 12.97 7.11 -21.59
N TYR A 94 12.40 6.10 -20.94
CA TYR A 94 12.05 6.15 -19.52
C TYR A 94 13.26 6.04 -18.60
N ASP A 95 14.33 5.39 -19.02
CA ASP A 95 15.64 5.40 -18.37
C ASP A 95 16.16 6.82 -18.07
N GLY A 96 15.92 7.78 -18.96
CA GLY A 96 16.34 9.17 -18.79
C GLY A 96 15.32 10.08 -18.09
N THR A 97 14.09 9.61 -17.83
CA THR A 97 12.99 10.49 -17.39
C THR A 97 12.29 10.03 -16.12
N VAL A 98 12.20 8.72 -15.86
CA VAL A 98 11.30 8.16 -14.85
C VAL A 98 11.71 8.52 -13.41
N GLU A 99 13.00 8.59 -13.11
CA GLU A 99 13.47 8.94 -11.77
C GLU A 99 13.08 10.39 -11.41
N ALA A 100 13.15 11.30 -12.37
CA ALA A 100 12.81 12.71 -12.17
C ALA A 100 11.30 12.95 -11.96
N LEU A 101 10.45 12.03 -12.44
CA LEU A 101 9.01 12.12 -12.18
C LEU A 101 8.68 11.99 -10.69
N PHE A 102 9.46 11.22 -9.93
CA PHE A 102 9.20 10.99 -8.51
C PHE A 102 9.96 11.97 -7.61
N ASP A 103 9.94 13.26 -7.93
CA ASP A 103 10.58 14.34 -7.15
C ASP A 103 9.71 14.90 -6.01
N GLY A 104 8.45 14.46 -5.91
CA GLY A 104 7.47 14.97 -4.96
C GLY A 104 6.78 16.27 -5.38
N ALA A 105 7.15 16.84 -6.54
CA ALA A 105 6.53 18.03 -7.12
C ALA A 105 5.59 17.71 -8.29
N HIS A 106 5.82 16.59 -9.00
CA HIS A 106 4.91 16.15 -10.06
C HIS A 106 3.56 15.66 -9.51
N THR A 107 2.48 16.14 -10.12
CA THR A 107 1.11 15.69 -9.83
C THR A 107 0.88 14.27 -10.36
N GLY A 108 -0.12 13.56 -9.81
CA GLY A 108 -0.51 12.24 -10.33
C GLY A 108 -0.80 12.24 -11.84
N LYS A 109 -1.43 13.31 -12.38
CA LYS A 109 -1.65 13.44 -13.83
C LYS A 109 -0.37 13.60 -14.64
N GLN A 110 0.66 14.22 -14.08
CA GLN A 110 1.97 14.32 -14.73
C GLN A 110 2.69 12.98 -14.67
N LEU A 111 2.64 12.26 -13.54
CA LEU A 111 3.18 10.91 -13.43
C LEU A 111 2.56 9.97 -14.49
N MET A 112 1.23 9.94 -14.58
CA MET A 112 0.50 9.10 -15.53
C MET A 112 0.85 9.44 -16.99
N ARG A 113 1.08 10.71 -17.32
CA ARG A 113 1.48 11.09 -18.70
C ARG A 113 2.97 10.88 -18.97
N GLY A 114 3.80 10.87 -17.93
CA GLY A 114 5.25 10.70 -18.03
C GLY A 114 5.70 9.24 -18.11
N THR A 115 4.80 8.29 -17.86
CA THR A 115 5.06 6.85 -17.95
C THR A 115 4.33 6.22 -19.16
N PRO A 116 4.77 5.05 -19.66
CA PRO A 116 4.07 4.33 -20.72
C PRO A 116 2.77 3.70 -20.23
N ASP A 117 2.03 3.04 -21.12
CA ASP A 117 0.74 2.43 -20.78
C ASP A 117 0.88 0.99 -20.29
N THR A 118 2.00 0.32 -20.58
CA THR A 118 2.26 -1.08 -20.19
C THR A 118 3.61 -1.30 -19.50
N LEU A 119 3.70 -2.37 -18.71
CA LEU A 119 4.96 -2.77 -18.07
C LEU A 119 6.04 -3.14 -19.08
N ASP A 120 5.64 -3.73 -20.22
CA ASP A 120 6.55 -4.08 -21.31
C ASP A 120 7.04 -2.86 -22.09
N GLU A 121 6.41 -1.70 -21.96
CA GLU A 121 6.99 -0.46 -22.49
C GLU A 121 7.92 0.21 -21.47
N LEU A 122 7.67 -0.01 -20.18
CA LEU A 122 8.46 0.59 -19.09
C LEU A 122 9.75 -0.17 -18.82
N LEU A 123 9.67 -1.48 -18.60
CA LEU A 123 10.73 -2.26 -17.97
C LEU A 123 11.59 -2.95 -19.01
N THR A 124 12.89 -3.02 -18.80
CA THR A 124 13.76 -3.96 -19.52
C THR A 124 13.43 -5.40 -19.12
N GLU A 125 14.03 -6.38 -19.79
CA GLU A 125 13.95 -7.78 -19.34
C GLU A 125 14.51 -7.94 -17.93
N HIS A 126 15.64 -7.28 -17.62
CA HIS A 126 16.22 -7.31 -16.29
C HIS A 126 15.31 -6.66 -15.24
N GLY A 127 14.67 -5.52 -15.56
CA GLY A 127 13.69 -4.89 -14.67
C GLY A 127 12.47 -5.79 -14.39
N ARG A 128 12.00 -6.53 -15.39
CA ARG A 128 10.91 -7.50 -15.23
C ARG A 128 11.33 -8.68 -14.35
N GLU A 129 12.52 -9.24 -14.60
CA GLU A 129 13.09 -10.33 -13.81
C GLU A 129 13.30 -9.91 -12.35
N LEU A 130 13.76 -8.68 -12.12
CA LEU A 130 13.99 -8.14 -10.79
C LEU A 130 12.68 -8.03 -9.97
N LEU A 131 11.54 -7.77 -10.61
CA LEU A 131 10.22 -7.79 -9.96
C LEU A 131 9.68 -9.22 -9.79
N ALA A 132 9.90 -10.10 -10.76
CA ALA A 132 9.45 -11.50 -10.69
C ALA A 132 10.21 -12.31 -9.63
N HIS A 133 11.51 -12.06 -9.52
CA HIS A 133 12.42 -12.75 -8.64
C HIS A 133 13.27 -11.74 -7.87
N PRO A 134 12.69 -10.98 -6.92
CA PRO A 134 13.44 -10.00 -6.16
C PRO A 134 14.58 -10.65 -5.38
N THR A 135 15.78 -10.10 -5.51
CA THR A 135 16.97 -10.53 -4.77
C THR A 135 17.61 -9.34 -4.05
N GLY A 136 18.62 -9.63 -3.22
CA GLY A 136 19.48 -8.61 -2.63
C GLY A 136 18.71 -7.50 -1.87
N PRO A 137 19.08 -6.22 -2.07
CA PRO A 137 18.44 -5.09 -1.40
C PRO A 137 16.94 -4.95 -1.68
N LEU A 138 16.49 -5.23 -2.91
CA LEU A 138 15.06 -5.16 -3.25
C LEU A 138 14.25 -6.18 -2.45
N ALA A 139 14.72 -7.42 -2.37
CA ALA A 139 14.06 -8.45 -1.57
C ALA A 139 13.99 -8.07 -0.08
N ALA A 140 15.03 -7.43 0.46
CA ALA A 140 15.06 -6.97 1.85
C ALA A 140 14.06 -5.83 2.09
N ALA A 141 13.98 -4.86 1.18
CA ALA A 141 13.02 -3.77 1.22
C ALA A 141 11.59 -4.29 1.19
N LEU A 142 11.29 -5.19 0.25
CA LEU A 142 9.97 -5.80 0.07
C LEU A 142 9.51 -6.60 1.29
N ARG A 143 10.44 -7.35 1.93
CA ARG A 143 10.14 -8.05 3.19
C ARG A 143 9.73 -7.09 4.30
N THR A 144 10.40 -5.94 4.40
CA THR A 144 10.08 -4.92 5.41
C THR A 144 8.69 -4.33 5.16
N THR A 145 8.37 -3.97 3.91
CA THR A 145 7.07 -3.39 3.58
C THR A 145 5.93 -4.42 3.60
N GLY A 146 6.22 -5.70 3.41
CA GLY A 146 5.24 -6.80 3.57
C GLY A 146 5.02 -7.26 5.00
N ALA A 147 5.75 -6.71 5.98
CA ALA A 147 5.66 -7.15 7.37
C ALA A 147 4.60 -6.42 8.22
N VAL A 148 3.90 -5.42 7.64
CA VAL A 148 3.04 -4.48 8.38
C VAL A 148 1.88 -5.10 9.16
N CYS A 149 1.47 -6.34 8.82
CA CYS A 149 0.48 -7.12 9.57
C CYS A 149 1.07 -8.37 10.25
N THR A 150 2.36 -8.68 10.06
CA THR A 150 2.98 -9.95 10.47
C THR A 150 4.02 -9.80 11.57
N ASP A 151 4.53 -8.60 11.85
CA ASP A 151 5.58 -8.38 12.84
C ASP A 151 5.11 -7.85 14.20
N TRP A 152 3.80 -7.62 14.38
CA TRP A 152 3.23 -7.12 15.63
C TRP A 152 1.76 -7.52 15.79
N ALA A 153 1.19 -7.31 16.98
CA ALA A 153 -0.20 -7.58 17.31
C ALA A 153 -0.82 -6.33 17.97
N PRO A 154 -1.74 -5.62 17.31
CA PRO A 154 -2.44 -4.50 17.91
C PRO A 154 -3.24 -4.92 19.15
N GLY A 155 -3.06 -4.22 20.26
CA GLY A 155 -3.92 -4.28 21.44
C GLY A 155 -5.20 -3.44 21.29
N ALA A 156 -5.23 -2.49 20.35
CA ALA A 156 -6.41 -1.69 20.04
C ALA A 156 -7.38 -2.39 19.04
N PRO A 157 -8.68 -2.05 19.04
CA PRO A 157 -9.63 -2.52 18.03
C PRO A 157 -9.18 -2.27 16.59
N VAL A 158 -9.30 -3.28 15.74
CA VAL A 158 -8.98 -3.21 14.31
C VAL A 158 -10.22 -3.49 13.48
N ARG A 159 -10.41 -2.74 12.40
CA ARG A 159 -11.39 -3.06 11.35
C ARG A 159 -10.79 -2.76 10.00
N LEU A 160 -10.72 -3.78 9.15
CA LEU A 160 -10.18 -3.64 7.80
C LEU A 160 -11.31 -3.29 6.83
N TYR A 161 -11.04 -2.44 5.86
CA TYR A 161 -11.99 -2.07 4.81
C TYR A 161 -11.39 -2.39 3.44
N MET A 162 -12.23 -2.89 2.54
CA MET A 162 -11.87 -3.17 1.15
C MET A 162 -13.08 -2.98 0.24
N ALA A 163 -12.86 -2.96 -1.08
CA ALA A 163 -13.94 -2.99 -2.06
C ALA A 163 -13.76 -4.19 -3.00
N THR A 164 -14.82 -4.97 -3.18
CA THR A 164 -14.83 -6.03 -4.18
C THR A 164 -14.62 -5.48 -5.59
N GLY A 165 -13.62 -6.06 -6.27
CA GLY A 165 -13.21 -5.67 -7.62
C GLY A 165 -12.28 -4.45 -7.66
N ASP A 166 -11.69 -4.05 -6.53
CA ASP A 166 -10.63 -3.03 -6.48
C ASP A 166 -9.51 -3.36 -7.50
N GLU A 167 -9.34 -2.48 -8.47
CA GLU A 167 -8.47 -2.67 -9.63
C GLU A 167 -7.01 -2.29 -9.36
N GLN A 168 -6.69 -1.74 -8.19
CA GLN A 168 -5.34 -1.27 -7.85
C GLN A 168 -4.77 -1.95 -6.61
N ALA A 169 -5.64 -2.37 -5.67
CA ALA A 169 -5.27 -3.15 -4.50
C ALA A 169 -6.17 -4.39 -4.39
N VAL A 170 -5.71 -5.49 -4.97
CA VAL A 170 -6.46 -6.77 -4.96
C VAL A 170 -6.89 -7.15 -3.54
N THR A 171 -8.12 -7.65 -3.40
CA THR A 171 -8.72 -7.99 -2.09
C THR A 171 -7.93 -9.04 -1.31
N ALA A 172 -7.11 -9.85 -2.00
CA ALA A 172 -6.16 -10.78 -1.42
C ALA A 172 -5.20 -10.11 -0.41
N HIS A 173 -4.88 -8.82 -0.57
CA HIS A 173 -4.10 -8.10 0.43
C HIS A 173 -4.83 -8.04 1.78
N THR A 174 -6.10 -7.62 1.76
CA THR A 174 -6.90 -7.48 2.98
C THR A 174 -7.08 -8.83 3.67
N GLU A 175 -7.29 -9.88 2.88
CA GLU A 175 -7.37 -11.24 3.41
C GLU A 175 -6.03 -11.71 4.03
N HIS A 176 -4.89 -11.43 3.36
CA HIS A 176 -3.57 -11.71 3.92
C HIS A 176 -3.39 -11.02 5.28
N CYS A 177 -3.68 -9.72 5.36
CA CYS A 177 -3.53 -8.96 6.60
C CYS A 177 -4.44 -9.49 7.72
N ARG A 178 -5.71 -9.78 7.39
CA ARG A 178 -6.67 -10.39 8.34
C ARG A 178 -6.15 -11.71 8.90
N GLN A 179 -5.66 -12.59 8.04
CA GLN A 179 -5.10 -13.88 8.45
C GLN A 179 -3.83 -13.72 9.30
N ALA A 180 -2.95 -12.78 8.95
CA ALA A 180 -1.73 -12.50 9.69
C ALA A 180 -2.02 -12.00 11.12
N LEU A 181 -2.98 -11.08 11.25
CA LEU A 181 -3.45 -10.57 12.55
C LEU A 181 -4.14 -11.68 13.37
N HIS A 182 -5.00 -12.47 12.74
CA HIS A 182 -5.67 -13.59 13.40
C HIS A 182 -4.69 -14.63 13.97
N LYS A 183 -3.59 -14.95 13.24
CA LYS A 183 -2.52 -15.85 13.72
C LYS A 183 -1.84 -15.34 14.99
N LYS A 184 -1.97 -14.05 15.32
CA LYS A 184 -1.46 -13.43 16.54
C LYS A 184 -2.55 -13.18 17.60
N GLY A 185 -3.76 -13.71 17.40
CA GLY A 185 -4.87 -13.57 18.32
C GLY A 185 -5.63 -12.24 18.21
N VAL A 186 -5.45 -11.49 17.12
CA VAL A 186 -6.14 -10.21 16.90
C VAL A 186 -7.38 -10.43 16.04
N ASP A 187 -8.55 -10.05 16.54
CA ASP A 187 -9.78 -10.00 15.76
C ASP A 187 -9.82 -8.70 14.93
N ALA A 188 -9.80 -8.86 13.61
CA ALA A 188 -9.77 -7.76 12.64
C ALA A 188 -10.88 -7.97 11.58
N PRO A 189 -12.15 -7.71 11.91
CA PRO A 189 -13.25 -7.87 10.97
C PRO A 189 -13.03 -7.06 9.69
N VAL A 190 -13.40 -7.65 8.55
CA VAL A 190 -13.34 -7.02 7.23
C VAL A 190 -14.73 -6.51 6.85
N VAL A 191 -14.80 -5.26 6.43
CA VAL A 191 -15.97 -4.67 5.79
C VAL A 191 -15.70 -4.56 4.29
N ASP A 192 -16.45 -5.34 3.51
CA ASP A 192 -16.54 -5.15 2.06
C ASP A 192 -17.52 -4.02 1.74
N LEU A 193 -17.03 -2.99 1.07
CA LEU A 193 -17.82 -1.85 0.63
C LEU A 193 -18.59 -2.15 -0.67
N GLY A 194 -18.35 -3.32 -1.28
CA GLY A 194 -18.99 -3.77 -2.50
C GLY A 194 -18.42 -3.08 -3.74
N ALA A 195 -19.27 -2.94 -4.76
CA ALA A 195 -18.92 -2.35 -6.05
C ALA A 195 -18.98 -0.81 -6.04
N VAL A 196 -18.37 -0.18 -5.03
CA VAL A 196 -18.27 1.28 -4.95
C VAL A 196 -17.39 1.82 -6.08
N ASP A 197 -17.75 2.98 -6.61
CA ASP A 197 -17.02 3.66 -7.67
C ASP A 197 -16.87 5.14 -7.33
N TYR A 198 -15.70 5.69 -7.63
CA TYR A 198 -15.50 7.13 -7.68
C TYR A 198 -14.65 7.49 -8.89
N GLN A 199 -15.25 8.26 -9.80
CA GLN A 199 -14.61 8.70 -11.05
C GLN A 199 -14.08 7.54 -11.90
N GLY A 200 -14.79 6.41 -11.94
CA GLY A 200 -14.41 5.23 -12.72
C GLY A 200 -13.33 4.35 -12.06
N SER A 201 -13.03 4.57 -10.78
CA SER A 201 -12.10 3.75 -10.00
C SER A 201 -12.81 3.17 -8.77
N ARG A 202 -12.74 1.84 -8.61
CA ARG A 202 -13.24 1.16 -7.41
C ARG A 202 -12.27 1.33 -6.25
N HIS A 203 -10.96 1.41 -6.54
CA HIS A 203 -9.95 1.76 -5.55
C HIS A 203 -10.27 3.11 -4.89
N LEU A 204 -10.49 4.16 -5.68
CA LEU A 204 -10.88 5.46 -5.14
C LEU A 204 -12.28 5.44 -4.51
N GLY A 205 -13.21 4.64 -5.07
CA GLY A 205 -14.53 4.41 -4.49
C GLY A 205 -14.46 3.85 -3.07
N SER A 206 -13.51 2.95 -2.79
CA SER A 206 -13.33 2.36 -1.46
C SER A 206 -12.92 3.42 -0.44
N ASN A 207 -12.03 4.35 -0.79
CA ASN A 207 -11.65 5.48 0.08
C ASN A 207 -12.86 6.33 0.49
N VAL A 208 -13.66 6.74 -0.51
CA VAL A 208 -14.81 7.62 -0.30
C VAL A 208 -15.87 6.93 0.58
N ALA A 209 -16.19 5.67 0.28
CA ALA A 209 -17.17 4.91 1.04
C ALA A 209 -16.69 4.57 2.46
N ALA A 210 -15.42 4.16 2.62
CA ALA A 210 -14.82 3.81 3.90
C ALA A 210 -14.81 5.00 4.85
N THR A 211 -14.43 6.20 4.38
CA THR A 211 -14.29 7.39 5.24
C THR A 211 -15.54 7.63 6.09
N SER A 212 -16.73 7.56 5.49
CA SER A 212 -17.99 7.73 6.22
C SER A 212 -18.27 6.59 7.21
N ALA A 213 -17.95 5.35 6.84
CA ALA A 213 -18.13 4.19 7.71
C ALA A 213 -17.17 4.20 8.91
N ILE A 214 -15.95 4.69 8.71
CA ILE A 214 -14.89 4.79 9.71
C ILE A 214 -15.23 5.86 10.74
N VAL A 215 -15.68 7.04 10.31
CA VAL A 215 -16.11 8.10 11.24
C VAL A 215 -17.24 7.61 12.15
N ARG A 216 -18.22 6.87 11.61
CA ARG A 216 -19.28 6.26 12.43
C ARG A 216 -18.73 5.24 13.42
N TRP A 217 -17.85 4.35 12.98
CA TRP A 217 -17.25 3.33 13.82
C TRP A 217 -16.39 3.90 14.95
N PHE A 218 -15.52 4.87 14.65
CA PHE A 218 -14.76 5.58 15.67
C PHE A 218 -15.67 6.30 16.66
N GLY A 219 -16.78 6.89 16.19
CA GLY A 219 -17.79 7.48 17.05
C GLY A 219 -18.47 6.46 17.99
N GLU A 220 -18.71 5.23 17.53
CA GLU A 220 -19.23 4.14 18.37
C GLU A 220 -18.24 3.70 19.43
N LEU A 221 -16.95 3.59 19.09
CA LEU A 221 -15.90 3.22 20.05
C LEU A 221 -15.75 4.26 21.16
N ARG A 222 -15.81 5.56 20.82
CA ARG A 222 -15.70 6.66 21.82
C ARG A 222 -16.88 6.73 22.79
N ARG A 223 -18.00 6.05 22.52
CA ARG A 223 -19.17 5.99 23.41
C ARG A 223 -19.18 4.78 24.35
N ARG A 224 -18.24 3.85 24.18
CA ARG A 224 -18.07 2.69 25.07
C ARG A 224 -17.18 3.06 26.24
#